data_AF-A0A8J3F9T8-F1
#
_entry.id   AF-A0A8J3F9T8-F1
#
_cell.length_a   1.000
_cell.length_b   1.000
_cell.length_c   1.000
_cell.angle_alpha   90.00
_cell.angle_beta   90.00
_cell.angle_gamma   90.00
#
_symmetry.space_group_name_H-M   'P 1'
#
loop_
_entity.id
_entity.type
_entity.pdbx_description
1 polymer ?
#
loop_
_entity_poly.entity_id
_entity_poly.type
_entity_poly.pdbx_seq_one_letter_code
_entity_poly.pdbx_strand_id
1 'polypeptide(L)'
;MGVSRSANKRIVVSLPVTLLQEVDGVVKREKKSRSELFRQAMKLYLREQKKRQIRESLERGYQEMASINLCLAKEAIYAEEEAEHAVDRMVSGG
;
A
#
# COMPACT_ATOMS: atom_id res chain seq x y z
N MET A 1 -0.63 -4.08 31.83
CA MET A 1 -0.87 -5.45 31.34
C MET A 1 -2.28 -5.52 30.74
N GLY A 2 -2.41 -5.97 29.50
CA GLY A 2 -3.71 -6.08 28.84
C GLY A 2 -3.56 -6.73 27.48
N VAL A 3 -3.07 -7.97 27.46
CA VAL A 3 -3.07 -8.78 26.24
C VAL A 3 -4.54 -9.07 25.92
N SER A 4 -5.09 -8.41 24.90
CA SER A 4 -6.41 -8.75 24.38
C SER A 4 -6.38 -10.21 23.91
N ARG A 5 -7.10 -11.07 24.62
CA ARG A 5 -7.34 -12.46 24.19
C ARG A 5 -7.99 -12.37 22.82
N SER A 6 -7.30 -12.85 21.78
CA SER A 6 -7.83 -12.94 20.43
C SER A 6 -9.02 -13.91 20.42
N ALA A 7 -10.21 -13.41 20.71
CA ALA A 7 -11.44 -14.17 20.70
C ALA A 7 -11.83 -14.43 19.25
N ASN A 8 -11.66 -15.68 18.80
CA ASN A 8 -12.17 -16.11 17.51
C ASN A 8 -13.70 -16.12 17.56
N LYS A 9 -14.36 -15.33 16.70
CA LYS A 9 -15.81 -15.42 16.47
C LYS A 9 -16.10 -16.41 15.36
N ARG A 10 -17.07 -17.29 15.56
CA ARG A 10 -17.56 -18.19 14.49
C ARG A 10 -18.52 -17.40 13.60
N ILE A 11 -18.32 -17.55 12.29
CA ILE A 11 -19.22 -17.01 11.27
C ILE A 11 -19.74 -18.19 10.45
N VAL A 12 -21.01 -18.14 10.06
CA VAL A 12 -21.63 -19.11 9.14
C VAL A 12 -21.89 -18.37 7.85
N VAL A 13 -21.46 -18.95 6.73
CA VAL A 13 -21.61 -18.36 5.40
C VAL A 13 -22.20 -19.40 4.46
N SER A 14 -23.07 -18.95 3.56
CA SER A 14 -23.61 -19.80 2.50
C SER A 14 -22.78 -19.57 1.24
N LEU A 15 -22.42 -20.66 0.57
CA LEU A 15 -21.62 -20.64 -0.66
C LEU A 15 -22.30 -21.52 -1.71
N PRO A 16 -22.19 -21.17 -3.00
CA PRO A 16 -22.57 -22.08 -4.08
C PRO A 16 -21.85 -23.43 -3.93
N VAL A 17 -22.56 -24.52 -4.20
CA VAL A 17 -22.02 -25.89 -4.08
C VAL A 17 -20.78 -26.07 -4.95
N THR A 18 -20.80 -25.52 -6.17
CA THR A 18 -19.67 -25.56 -7.11
C THR A 18 -18.41 -24.92 -6.51
N LEU A 19 -18.54 -23.73 -5.92
CA LEU A 19 -17.43 -23.04 -5.27
C LEU A 19 -16.90 -23.82 -4.06
N LEU A 20 -17.79 -24.44 -3.28
CA LEU A 20 -17.37 -25.27 -2.15
C LEU A 20 -16.58 -26.51 -2.61
N GLN A 21 -16.95 -27.11 -3.74
CA GLN A 21 -16.21 -28.24 -4.33
C GLN A 21 -14.81 -27.81 -4.78
N GLU A 22 -14.66 -26.64 -5.39
CA GLU A 22 -13.34 -26.09 -5.75
C GLU A 22 -12.48 -25.86 -4.50
N VAL A 23 -13.06 -25.24 -3.46
CA VAL A 23 -12.40 -25.06 -2.15
C VAL A 23 -11.93 -26.40 -1.58
N ASP A 24 -12.75 -27.44 -1.66
CA ASP A 24 -12.39 -28.78 -1.19
C ASP A 24 -11.22 -29.39 -1.98
N GLY A 25 -11.17 -29.16 -3.29
CA GLY A 25 -10.05 -29.56 -4.13
C GLY A 25 -8.74 -28.93 -3.66
N VAL A 26 -8.76 -27.62 -3.36
CA VAL A 26 -7.59 -26.89 -2.84
C VAL A 26 -7.16 -27.39 -1.47
N VAL A 27 -8.13 -27.52 -0.55
CA VAL A 27 -7.92 -28.00 0.83
C VAL A 27 -7.26 -29.38 0.84
N LYS A 28 -7.74 -30.30 -0.02
CA LYS A 28 -7.16 -31.65 -0.17
C LYS A 28 -5.72 -31.59 -0.69
N ARG A 29 -5.47 -30.80 -1.73
CA ARG A 29 -4.14 -30.65 -2.35
C ARG A 29 -3.12 -30.04 -1.38
N GLU A 30 -3.52 -29.03 -0.62
CA GLU A 30 -2.63 -28.29 0.29
C GLU A 30 -2.56 -28.89 1.70
N LYS A 31 -3.33 -29.95 1.99
CA LYS A 31 -3.43 -30.57 3.33
C LYS A 31 -3.79 -29.56 4.43
N LYS A 32 -4.64 -28.59 4.12
CA LYS A 32 -5.13 -27.55 5.05
C LYS A 32 -6.58 -27.80 5.43
N SER A 33 -7.09 -27.05 6.41
CA SER A 33 -8.54 -27.01 6.69
C SER A 33 -9.24 -25.92 5.87
N ARG A 34 -10.54 -26.10 5.57
CA ARG A 34 -11.38 -25.05 4.96
C ARG A 34 -11.25 -23.74 5.74
N SER A 35 -11.39 -23.81 7.06
CA SER A 35 -11.32 -22.63 7.95
C SER A 35 -9.97 -21.91 7.87
N GLU A 36 -8.87 -22.62 7.66
CA GLU A 36 -7.56 -22.02 7.44
C GLU A 36 -7.49 -21.30 6.09
N LEU A 37 -7.96 -21.94 5.03
CA LEU A 37 -8.02 -21.33 3.71
C LEU A 37 -8.87 -20.05 3.73
N PHE A 38 -10.07 -20.09 4.32
CA PHE A 38 -10.93 -18.91 4.47
C PHE A 38 -10.23 -17.79 5.26
N ARG A 39 -9.54 -18.11 6.36
CA ARG A 39 -8.79 -17.10 7.12
C ARG A 39 -7.64 -16.49 6.29
N GLN A 40 -6.94 -17.30 5.50
CA GLN A 40 -5.86 -16.82 4.62
C GLN A 40 -6.42 -15.91 3.52
N ALA A 41 -7.49 -16.34 2.84
CA ALA A 41 -8.17 -15.56 1.81
C ALA A 41 -8.69 -14.22 2.36
N MET A 42 -9.33 -14.22 3.52
CA MET A 42 -9.83 -12.99 4.15
C MET A 42 -8.71 -12.02 4.53
N LYS A 43 -7.59 -12.53 5.09
CA LYS A 43 -6.42 -11.69 5.40
C LYS A 43 -5.83 -11.06 4.14
N LEU A 44 -5.71 -11.85 3.06
CA LEU A 44 -5.21 -11.36 1.79
C LEU A 44 -6.13 -10.28 1.20
N TYR A 45 -7.45 -10.54 1.17
CA TYR A 45 -8.44 -9.59 0.68
C TYR A 45 -8.35 -8.24 1.42
N LEU A 46 -8.33 -8.27 2.76
CA LEU A 46 -8.23 -7.05 3.57
C LEU A 46 -6.91 -6.30 3.35
N ARG A 47 -5.80 -7.02 3.18
CA ARG A 47 -4.49 -6.42 2.89
C ARG A 47 -4.49 -5.68 1.56
N GLU A 48 -5.02 -6.31 0.50
CA GLU A 48 -5.09 -5.70 -0.82
C GLU A 48 -6.03 -4.49 -0.85
N GLN A 49 -7.17 -4.55 -0.16
CA GLN A 49 -8.06 -3.40 -0.01
C GLN A 49 -7.36 -2.21 0.67
N LYS A 50 -6.61 -2.46 1.75
CA LYS A 50 -5.85 -1.40 2.43
C LYS A 50 -4.77 -0.82 1.53
N LYS A 51 -4.04 -1.66 0.79
CA LYS A 51 -3.02 -1.20 -0.17
C LYS A 51 -3.61 -0.30 -1.25
N ARG A 52 -4.78 -0.68 -1.79
CA ARG A 52 -5.51 0.11 -2.77
C ARG A 52 -5.91 1.48 -2.21
N GLN A 53 -6.50 1.51 -1.01
CA GLN A 53 -6.89 2.76 -0.35
C GLN A 53 -5.70 3.70 -0.11
N ILE A 54 -4.55 3.18 0.32
CA ILE A 54 -3.34 3.98 0.51
C ILE A 54 -2.89 4.58 -0.82
N ARG A 55 -2.89 3.79 -1.90
CA ARG A 55 -2.53 4.26 -3.24
C ARG A 55 -3.45 5.37 -3.73
N GLU A 56 -4.77 5.17 -3.64
CA GLU A 56 -5.77 6.17 -4.04
C GLU A 56 -5.68 7.46 -3.23
N SER A 57 -5.38 7.37 -1.93
CA SER A 57 -5.16 8.55 -1.08
C SER A 57 -3.85 9.27 -1.41
N LEU A 58 -2.77 8.55 -1.74
CA LEU A 58 -1.52 9.15 -2.19
C LEU A 58 -1.70 9.87 -3.53
N GLU A 59 -2.34 9.22 -4.50
CA GLU A 59 -2.61 9.81 -5.82
C GLU A 59 -3.42 11.12 -5.69
N ARG A 60 -4.47 11.13 -4.85
CA ARG A 60 -5.23 12.36 -4.57
C ARG A 60 -4.39 13.44 -3.90
N GLY A 61 -3.63 13.10 -2.85
CA GLY A 61 -2.78 14.08 -2.17
C GLY A 61 -1.75 14.72 -3.10
N TYR A 62 -1.16 13.95 -4.02
CA TYR A 62 -0.25 14.49 -5.03
C TYR A 62 -0.94 15.42 -6.02
N GLN A 63 -2.17 15.11 -6.43
CA GLN A 63 -2.96 15.96 -7.32
C GLN A 63 -3.36 17.27 -6.61
N GLU A 64 -3.80 17.19 -5.37
CA GLU A 64 -4.17 18.36 -4.55
C GLU A 64 -2.99 19.30 -4.33
N MET A 65 -1.79 18.75 -4.12
CA MET A 65 -0.56 19.52 -3.87
C MET A 65 0.22 19.85 -5.15
N ALA A 66 -0.28 19.52 -6.34
CA ALA A 66 0.47 19.65 -7.60
C ALA A 66 0.97 21.09 -7.85
N SER A 67 0.16 22.10 -7.54
CA SER A 67 0.53 23.51 -7.71
C SER A 67 1.64 23.95 -6.75
N ILE A 68 1.58 23.51 -5.49
CA ILE A 68 2.59 23.81 -4.47
C ILE A 68 3.91 23.11 -4.82
N ASN A 69 3.86 21.82 -5.17
CA ASN A 69 5.04 21.06 -5.58
C ASN A 69 5.71 21.68 -6.81
N LEU A 70 4.93 22.16 -7.78
CA LEU A 70 5.45 22.86 -8.96
C LEU A 70 6.09 24.21 -8.59
N CYS A 71 5.52 24.96 -7.66
CA CYS A 71 6.08 26.23 -7.19
C CYS A 71 7.44 26.01 -6.52
N LEU A 72 7.51 25.08 -5.56
CA LEU A 72 8.75 24.73 -4.86
C LEU A 72 9.83 24.24 -5.81
N ALA A 73 9.48 23.39 -6.78
CA ALA A 73 10.42 22.92 -7.80
C ALA A 73 10.99 24.08 -8.63
N LYS A 74 10.16 25.08 -8.96
CA LYS A 74 10.62 26.28 -9.69
C LYS A 74 11.52 27.16 -8.85
N GLU A 75 11.23 27.32 -7.57
CA GLU A 75 12.07 28.09 -6.65
C GLU A 75 13.45 27.43 -6.45
N ALA A 76 13.49 26.09 -6.40
CA ALA A 76 14.74 25.34 -6.28
C ALA A 76 15.68 25.52 -7.49
N ILE A 77 15.14 25.68 -8.70
CA ILE A 77 15.95 25.92 -9.91
C ILE A 77 16.79 27.20 -9.77
N TYR A 78 16.21 28.27 -9.24
CA TYR A 78 16.93 29.53 -9.04
C TYR A 78 18.05 29.39 -7.99
N ALA A 79 17.82 28.59 -6.95
CA ALA A 79 18.85 28.31 -5.95
C ALA A 79 19.99 27.43 -6.50
N GLU A 80 19.70 26.50 -7.41
CA GLU A 80 20.71 25.68 -8.10
C GLU A 80 21.55 26.52 -9.06
N GLU A 81 20.93 27.41 -9.85
CA GLU A 81 21.63 28.30 -10.79
C GLU A 81 22.57 29.27 -10.06
N GLU A 82 22.13 29.85 -8.94
CA GLU A 82 22.98 30.73 -8.12
C GLU A 82 24.16 29.97 -7.50
N ALA A 83 23.96 28.72 -7.09
CA ALA A 83 25.01 27.87 -6.54
C ALA A 83 26.04 27.46 -7.61
N GLU A 84 25.62 27.09 -8.83
CA GLU A 84 26.54 26.80 -9.94
C GLU A 84 27.42 28.03 -10.26
N HIS A 85 26.82 29.21 -10.34
CA HIS A 85 27.57 30.44 -10.58
C HIS A 85 28.53 30.81 -9.45
N ALA A 86 28.20 30.50 -8.19
CA ALA A 86 29.10 30.71 -7.06
C ALA A 86 30.31 29.76 -7.12
N VAL A 87 30.11 28.50 -7.53
CA VAL A 87 31.20 27.52 -7.70
C VAL A 87 32.12 27.92 -8.84
N ASP A 88 31.59 28.36 -9.98
CA ASP A 88 32.39 28.73 -11.15
C ASP A 88 33.32 29.92 -10.85
N ARG A 89 32.84 30.91 -10.08
CA ARG A 89 33.66 32.05 -9.59
C ARG A 89 34.75 31.63 -8.60
N MET A 90 34.52 30.58 -7.81
CA MET A 90 35.54 30.06 -6.87
C MET A 90 36.63 29.27 -7.60
N VAL A 91 36.32 28.62 -8.73
CA VAL A 91 37.26 27.77 -9.48
C VAL A 91 38.03 28.55 -10.55
N SER A 92 37.45 29.62 -11.11
CA SER A 92 38.15 30.46 -12.10
C SER A 92 39.26 31.33 -11.52
N GLY A 93 39.29 31.51 -10.20
CA GLY A 93 40.14 32.51 -9.54
C GLY A 93 39.65 33.93 -9.85
N GLY A 94 39.67 34.81 -8.86
CA GLY A 94 39.47 36.24 -9.08
C GLY A 94 40.63 36.88 -9.83
#